data_AF-A0A8T5AWD1-F1
#
_entry.id   AF-A0A8T5AWD1-F1
#
_cell.length_a   1.000
_cell.length_b   1.000
_cell.length_c   1.000
_cell.angle_alpha   90.00
_cell.angle_beta   90.00
_cell.angle_gamma   90.00
#
_symmetry.space_group_name_H-M   'P 1'
#
loop_
_entity.id
_entity.type
_entity.pdbx_description
1 polymer ?
#
loop_
_entity_poly.entity_id
_entity_poly.type
_entity_poly.pdbx_seq_one_letter_code
_entity_poly.pdbx_strand_id
1 'polypeptide(L)' 'MERVPSGISGLNEIIGGGFPKGSLIILAGNPGTGKTIFSASFLYHGIIDHGERG' A
#
# COMPACT_ATOMS: atom_id res chain seq x y z
N MET A 1 10.59 8.21 -11.18
CA MET A 1 9.46 8.56 -10.30
C MET A 1 9.69 7.80 -9.00
N GLU A 2 9.71 8.49 -7.87
CA GLU A 2 9.89 7.85 -6.55
C GLU A 2 8.67 6.98 -6.24
N ARG A 3 8.91 5.77 -5.71
CA ARG A 3 7.85 4.80 -5.36
C ARG A 3 7.91 4.45 -3.88
N VAL A 4 6.75 4.25 -3.29
CA VAL A 4 6.55 3.82 -1.91
C VAL A 4 6.18 2.33 -1.91
N PRO A 5 6.89 1.48 -1.16
CA PRO A 5 6.54 0.07 -1.03
C PRO A 5 5.12 -0.10 -0.48
N SER A 6 4.37 -1.09 -0.95
CA SER A 6 3.02 -1.35 -0.44
C SER A 6 3.00 -2.06 0.93
N GLY A 7 4.13 -2.59 1.40
CA GLY A 7 4.20 -3.46 2.57
C GLY A 7 3.55 -4.85 2.38
N ILE A 8 2.94 -5.11 1.22
CA ILE A 8 2.21 -6.36 0.94
C ILE A 8 3.07 -7.25 0.06
N SER A 9 3.35 -8.46 0.57
CA SER A 9 4.14 -9.47 -0.13
C SER A 9 3.54 -9.78 -1.52
N GLY A 10 4.39 -9.79 -2.54
CA GLY A 10 4.02 -10.04 -3.94
C GLY A 10 3.33 -8.89 -4.66
N LEU A 11 2.76 -7.90 -3.95
CA LEU A 11 2.03 -6.82 -4.61
C LEU A 11 2.94 -5.85 -5.33
N ASN A 12 4.11 -5.53 -4.75
CA ASN A 12 5.05 -4.60 -5.35
C ASN A 12 5.47 -5.03 -6.77
N GLU A 13 5.72 -6.32 -7.00
CA GLU A 13 6.06 -6.84 -8.33
C GLU A 13 4.91 -6.65 -9.33
N ILE A 14 3.67 -6.83 -8.88
CA ILE A 14 2.46 -6.70 -9.72
C ILE A 14 2.23 -5.24 -10.13
N ILE A 15 2.50 -4.28 -9.25
CA ILE A 15 2.21 -2.84 -9.48
C ILE A 15 3.41 -2.03 -9.97
N GLY A 16 4.50 -2.70 -10.36
CA GLY A 16 5.69 -2.07 -10.93
C GLY A 16 6.59 -1.39 -9.89
N GLY A 17 6.76 -2.02 -8.72
CA GLY A 17 7.68 -1.61 -7.67
C GLY A 17 7.08 -0.72 -6.57
N GLY A 18 5.76 -0.74 -6.38
CA GLY A 18 5.07 0.06 -5.35
C GLY A 18 4.23 1.21 -5.90
N PHE A 19 3.69 2.05 -5.01
CA PHE A 19 2.84 3.18 -5.37
C PHE A 19 3.65 4.43 -5.74
N PRO A 20 3.23 5.25 -6.72
CA PRO A 20 3.86 6.54 -6.96
C PRO A 20 3.76 7.45 -5.73
N LYS A 21 4.89 8.00 -5.28
CA LYS A 21 4.90 8.89 -4.12
C LYS A 21 4.12 10.18 -4.41
N GLY A 22 3.33 10.63 -3.43
CA GLY A 22 2.54 11.87 -3.54
C GLY A 22 1.36 11.77 -4.51
N SER A 23 0.91 10.56 -4.84
CA SER A 23 -0.23 10.33 -5.72
C SER A 23 -1.51 9.96 -4.94
N LEU A 24 -2.66 10.14 -5.60
CA LEU A 24 -3.94 9.61 -5.12
C LEU A 24 -4.16 8.21 -5.69
N ILE A 25 -4.35 7.23 -4.79
CA ILE A 25 -4.62 5.83 -5.17
C ILE A 25 -6.08 5.49 -4.84
N ILE A 26 -6.80 4.96 -5.84
CA ILE A 26 -8.19 4.49 -5.65
C ILE A 26 -8.17 2.98 -5.43
N LEU A 27 -8.61 2.55 -4.25
CA LEU A 27 -8.79 1.14 -3.92
C LEU A 27 -10.26 0.74 -4.04
N ALA A 28 -10.61 0.04 -5.12
CA ALA A 28 -11.99 -0.35 -5.44
C ALA A 28 -12.20 -1.88 -5.39
N GLY A 29 -13.43 -2.30 -5.06
CA GLY A 29 -13.83 -3.71 -5.01
C GLY A 29 -15.15 -3.91 -4.26
N ASN A 30 -15.77 -5.08 -4.38
CA ASN A 30 -17.04 -5.42 -3.72
C ASN A 30 -16.94 -5.40 -2.18
N PRO A 31 -18.05 -5.33 -1.44
CA PRO A 31 -18.04 -5.51 0.01
C PRO A 31 -17.35 -6.83 0.41
N GLY A 32 -16.59 -6.82 1.50
CA GLY A 32 -15.88 -8.01 1.99
C GLY A 32 -14.57 -8.36 1.27
N THR A 33 -14.14 -7.63 0.24
CA THR A 33 -12.87 -7.92 -0.49
C THR A 33 -11.60 -7.45 0.21
N GLY A 34 -11.67 -7.07 1.48
CA GLY A 34 -10.47 -6.72 2.27
C GLY A 34 -9.89 -5.31 2.08
N LYS A 35 -10.60 -4.36 1.45
CA LYS A 35 -10.10 -2.97 1.24
C LYS A 35 -9.62 -2.29 2.52
N THR A 36 -10.39 -2.38 3.61
CA THR A 36 -10.01 -1.81 4.90
C THR A 36 -8.78 -2.50 5.49
N ILE A 37 -8.69 -3.83 5.36
CA ILE A 37 -7.54 -4.61 5.82
C ILE A 37 -6.30 -4.23 5.03
N PHE A 38 -6.43 -4.08 3.71
CA PHE A 38 -5.38 -3.61 2.82
C PHE A 38 -4.85 -2.25 3.26
N SER A 39 -5.72 -1.26 3.47
CA SER A 39 -5.32 0.08 3.92
C SER A 39 -4.63 0.05 5.28
N ALA A 40 -5.14 -0.73 6.23
CA ALA A 40 -4.52 -0.88 7.54
C ALA A 40 -3.15 -1.55 7.47
N SER A 41 -3.00 -2.58 6.64
CA SER A 41 -1.73 -3.28 6.41
C SER A 41 -0.69 -2.35 5.78
N PHE A 42 -1.08 -1.55 4.79
CA PHE A 42 -0.20 -0.53 4.20
C PHE A 42 0.34 0.44 5.25
N LEU A 43 -0.53 1.00 6.10
CA LEU A 43 -0.13 1.90 7.18
C LEU A 43 0.77 1.21 8.23
N TYR A 44 0.38 0.00 8.64
CA TYR A 44 1.14 -0.78 9.61
C TYR A 44 2.57 -1.05 9.14
N HIS A 45 2.73 -1.51 7.89
CA HIS A 45 4.05 -1.77 7.30
C HIS A 45 4.82 -0.47 7.02
N GLY A 46 4.14 0.62 6.64
CA GLY A 46 4.76 1.94 6.56
C GLY A 46 5.41 2.35 7.88
N ILE A 47 4.74 2.13 9.01
CA ILE A 47 5.27 2.45 10.34
C ILE A 47 6.38 1.47 10.75
N ILE A 48 6.11 0.16 10.71
CA ILE A 48 6.99 -0.86 11.30
C ILE A 48 8.24 -1.10 10.45
N ASP A 49 8.11 -1.13 9.12
CA ASP A 49 9.20 -1.52 8.22
C ASP A 49 9.93 -0.30 7.63
N HIS A 50 9.28 0.87 7.61
CA HIS A 50 9.80 2.07 6.94
C HIS A 50 9.87 3.31 7.84
N GLY A 51 9.39 3.24 9.08
CA GLY A 51 9.43 4.36 10.02
C GLY A 51 8.61 5.57 9.57
N GLU A 52 7.61 5.35 8.71
CA GLU A 52 6.71 6.40 8.25
C GLU A 52 5.81 6.88 9.39
N ARG A 53 5.35 8.13 9.27
CA ARG A 53 4.39 8.70 10.20
C ARG A 53 2.98 8.20 9.85
N GLY A 54 2.25 7.76 10.86
CA GLY A 54 0.82 7.45 10.75
C GLY A 54 -0.06 8.69 10.64
#